data_AF-A0A5K1C1N4-F1
#
_entry.id   AF-A0A5K1C1N4-F1
#
_cell.length_a   1.000
_cell.length_b   1.000
_cell.length_c   1.000
_cell.angle_alpha   90.00
_cell.angle_beta   90.00
_cell.angle_gamma   90.00
#
_symmetry.space_group_name_H-M   'P 1'
#
loop_
_entity.id
_entity.type
_entity.pdbx_description
1 polymer ?
#
loop_
_entity_poly.entity_id
_entity_poly.type
_entity_poly.pdbx_seq_one_letter_code
_entity_poly.pdbx_strand_id
1 'polypeptide(L)'
;NSVLTGERLTSNPARFVVIVWSFVVLILTSSYTASLSSILTVQKLQPTVGDIQTLIRNGEYVGYQKGSFVLGILKRLNFDESKLRPYTTVEDYVPALAKGSKNGGVAAVVDETPYLKLFLAKYCQGFAMIGPIYKTGGFGF
;
A
#
# COMPACT_ATOMS: atom_id res chain seq x y z
N ASN A 1 5.46 2.62 81.80
CA ASN A 1 6.13 2.64 80.49
C ASN A 1 5.23 2.03 79.44
N SER A 2 4.34 2.82 78.85
CA SER A 2 3.39 2.33 77.86
C SER A 2 3.02 3.45 76.90
N VAL A 3 3.55 3.42 75.68
CA VAL A 3 2.83 3.87 74.46
C VAL A 3 3.36 3.06 73.28
N LEU A 4 2.44 2.29 72.69
CA LEU A 4 2.51 1.54 71.43
C LEU A 4 2.37 2.48 70.23
N THR A 5 2.36 1.92 69.02
CA THR A 5 1.96 2.50 67.72
C THR A 5 3.00 3.45 67.10
N GLY A 6 3.53 3.24 65.90
CA GLY A 6 3.07 2.45 64.76
C GLY A 6 2.85 3.40 63.58
N GLU A 7 3.92 3.90 62.95
CA GLU A 7 3.78 4.76 61.76
C GLU A 7 4.78 4.34 60.67
N ARG A 8 4.40 3.25 60.00
CA ARG A 8 4.86 2.91 58.66
C ARG A 8 4.04 3.75 57.68
N LEU A 9 4.70 4.22 56.60
CA LEU A 9 4.13 4.76 55.36
C LEU A 9 3.97 6.29 55.26
N THR A 10 5.09 7.03 55.22
CA THR A 10 5.13 8.32 54.51
C THR A 10 5.42 8.12 53.03
N SER A 11 4.59 7.31 52.35
CA SER A 11 4.48 7.45 50.90
C SER A 11 3.69 8.73 50.65
N ASN A 12 4.40 9.83 50.41
CA ASN A 12 3.79 11.11 50.10
C ASN A 12 2.78 10.88 48.95
N PRO A 13 1.46 11.09 49.14
CA PRO A 13 0.45 10.80 48.13
C PRO A 13 0.76 11.52 46.82
N ALA A 14 1.42 12.68 46.90
CA ALA A 14 1.98 13.42 45.78
C ALA A 14 2.90 12.58 44.87
N ARG A 15 3.77 11.71 45.43
CA ARG A 15 4.69 10.87 44.63
C ARG A 15 3.94 9.78 43.86
N PHE A 16 2.89 9.22 44.47
CA PHE A 16 2.03 8.25 43.80
C PHE A 16 1.26 8.90 42.65
N VAL A 17 0.71 10.10 42.88
CA VAL A 17 0.02 10.89 41.85
C VAL A 17 0.95 11.22 40.68
N VAL A 18 2.20 11.63 40.92
CA VAL A 18 3.17 11.93 39.86
C VAL A 18 3.53 10.69 39.02
N ILE A 19 3.64 9.52 39.66
CA ILE A 19 3.91 8.25 38.96
C ILE A 19 2.73 7.88 38.06
N VAL A 20 1.51 7.88 38.59
CA VAL A 20 0.28 7.58 37.81
C VAL A 20 0.10 8.60 36.69
N TRP A 21 0.30 9.88 36.97
CA TRP A 21 0.25 10.96 35.99
C TRP A 21 1.26 10.76 34.85
N SER A 22 2.51 10.41 35.18
CA SER A 22 3.54 10.10 34.19
C SER A 22 3.14 8.96 33.26
N PHE A 23 2.51 7.90 33.79
CA PHE A 23 1.98 6.79 32.97
C PHE A 23 0.87 7.24 32.02
N VAL A 24 -0.05 8.10 32.47
CA VAL A 24 -1.14 8.63 31.63
C VAL A 24 -0.59 9.48 30.48
N VAL A 25 0.37 10.36 30.76
CA VAL A 25 1.03 11.19 29.72
C VAL A 25 1.81 10.32 28.72
N LEU A 26 2.47 9.25 29.19
CA LEU A 26 3.16 8.28 28.34
C LEU A 26 2.21 7.53 27.39
N ILE A 27 1.04 7.09 27.89
CA ILE A 27 0.04 6.36 27.09
C ILE A 27 -0.61 7.29 26.05
N LEU A 28 -0.85 8.55 26.39
CA LEU A 28 -1.36 9.55 25.43
C LEU A 28 -0.32 9.83 24.35
N THR A 29 0.95 9.99 24.73
CA THR A 29 2.05 10.24 23.79
C THR A 29 2.26 9.05 22.86
N SER A 30 2.20 7.82 23.36
CA SER A 30 2.30 6.60 22.54
C SER A 30 1.09 6.44 21.63
N SER A 31 -0.11 6.79 22.08
CA SER A 31 -1.34 6.73 21.27
C SER A 31 -1.35 7.80 20.16
N TYR A 32 -0.83 9.00 20.43
CA TYR A 32 -0.66 10.05 19.42
C TYR A 32 0.44 9.70 18.43
N THR A 33 1.54 9.09 18.89
CA THR A 33 2.63 8.60 18.05
C THR A 33 2.19 7.42 17.19
N ALA A 34 1.37 6.50 17.73
CA ALA A 34 0.81 5.36 16.99
C ALA A 34 -0.22 5.79 15.94
N SER A 35 -1.06 6.79 16.26
CA SER A 35 -2.02 7.35 15.29
C SER A 35 -1.32 8.12 14.17
N LEU A 36 -0.20 8.78 14.48
CA LEU A 36 0.63 9.45 13.48
C LEU A 36 1.32 8.45 12.54
N SER A 37 1.81 7.31 13.06
CA SER A 37 2.35 6.22 12.22
C SER A 37 1.31 5.60 11.29
N SER A 38 0.04 5.52 11.71
CA SER A 38 -1.06 5.02 10.86
C SER A 38 -1.39 5.99 9.71
N ILE A 39 -1.35 7.30 9.96
CA ILE A 39 -1.60 8.32 8.92
C ILE A 39 -0.41 8.46 7.95
N LEU A 40 0.83 8.29 8.43
CA LEU A 40 2.03 8.30 7.57
C LEU A 40 2.23 7.03 6.74
N THR A 41 1.64 5.91 7.14
CA THR A 41 1.59 4.69 6.31
C THR A 41 0.45 4.72 5.30
N VAL A 42 -0.68 5.36 5.62
CA VAL A 42 -1.80 5.56 4.66
C VAL A 42 -1.46 6.58 3.57
N GLN A 43 -0.70 7.64 3.87
CA GLN A 43 -0.34 8.65 2.85
C GLN A 43 0.84 8.26 1.96
N LYS A 44 1.68 7.29 2.34
CA LYS A 44 2.75 6.77 1.47
C LYS A 44 2.28 5.80 0.39
N LEU A 45 0.98 5.52 0.30
CA LEU A 45 0.35 4.85 -0.85
C LEU A 45 0.04 5.81 -2.02
N GLN A 46 0.48 7.07 -1.96
CA GLN A 46 0.73 7.84 -3.19
C GLN A 46 2.18 7.62 -3.63
N PRO A 47 2.45 6.66 -4.53
CA PRO A 47 3.74 6.61 -5.18
C PRO A 47 3.87 7.86 -6.06
N THR A 48 4.72 8.79 -5.60
CA THR A 48 5.12 10.03 -6.28
C THR A 48 5.80 9.79 -7.64
N VAL A 49 6.02 8.54 -8.07
CA VAL A 49 6.67 8.21 -9.34
C VAL A 49 6.09 6.90 -9.91
N GLY A 50 4.96 6.97 -10.62
CA GLY A 50 4.34 5.80 -11.26
C GLY A 50 2.85 5.97 -11.54
N ASP A 51 2.44 7.17 -11.92
CA ASP A 51 1.04 7.50 -12.19
C ASP A 51 0.63 6.94 -13.56
N ILE A 52 -0.57 6.38 -13.67
CA ILE A 52 -1.15 5.98 -14.95
C ILE A 52 -1.11 7.15 -15.95
N GLN A 53 -1.22 8.38 -15.45
CA GLN A 53 -1.08 9.60 -16.24
C GLN A 53 0.27 9.76 -16.94
N THR A 54 1.37 9.26 -16.37
CA THR A 54 2.68 9.34 -17.05
C THR A 54 2.75 8.38 -18.22
N LEU A 55 2.13 7.19 -18.10
CA LEU A 55 2.02 6.23 -19.20
C LEU A 55 1.18 6.80 -20.34
N ILE A 56 0.07 7.48 -20.01
CA ILE A 56 -0.79 8.18 -20.98
C ILE A 56 0.00 9.31 -21.66
N ARG A 57 0.63 10.19 -20.87
CA ARG A 57 1.38 11.34 -21.39
C ARG A 57 2.56 10.94 -22.28
N ASN A 58 3.23 9.86 -21.94
CA ASN A 58 4.37 9.34 -22.70
C ASN A 58 3.93 8.44 -23.87
N GLY A 59 2.63 8.11 -24.00
CA GLY A 59 2.11 7.25 -25.06
C GLY A 59 2.65 5.83 -25.02
N GLU A 60 2.95 5.32 -23.82
CA GLU A 60 3.55 4.01 -23.59
C GLU A 60 2.52 2.89 -23.78
N TYR A 61 2.95 1.74 -24.28
CA TYR A 61 2.10 0.55 -24.39
C TYR A 61 1.83 -0.07 -23.03
N VAL A 62 0.57 -0.41 -22.76
CA VAL A 62 0.13 -1.05 -21.52
C VAL A 62 -0.54 -2.38 -21.81
N GLY A 63 -0.11 -3.42 -21.10
CA GLY A 63 -0.71 -4.74 -21.16
C GLY A 63 -1.90 -4.87 -20.23
N TYR A 64 -2.89 -5.69 -20.61
CA TYR A 64 -4.00 -6.04 -19.75
C TYR A 64 -4.47 -7.48 -20.03
N GLN A 65 -5.13 -8.09 -19.06
CA GLN A 65 -5.70 -9.43 -19.24
C GLN A 65 -6.90 -9.40 -20.20
N LYS A 66 -6.85 -10.19 -21.27
CA LYS A 66 -7.93 -10.30 -22.26
C LYS A 66 -9.20 -10.81 -21.58
N GLY A 67 -10.32 -10.11 -21.81
CA GLY A 67 -11.62 -10.46 -21.21
C GLY A 67 -11.82 -9.91 -19.80
N SER A 68 -10.83 -9.21 -19.22
CA SER A 68 -10.96 -8.55 -17.93
C SER A 68 -11.74 -7.22 -18.04
N PHE A 69 -12.46 -6.87 -16.97
CA PHE A 69 -13.11 -5.57 -16.81
C PHE A 69 -12.11 -4.41 -16.74
N VAL A 70 -10.82 -4.71 -16.54
CA VAL A 70 -9.72 -3.74 -16.56
C VAL A 70 -9.72 -2.91 -17.84
N LEU A 71 -10.07 -3.50 -19.00
CA LEU A 71 -10.17 -2.75 -20.26
C LEU A 71 -11.17 -1.59 -20.16
N GLY A 72 -12.33 -1.82 -19.54
CA GLY A 72 -13.34 -0.79 -19.36
C GLY A 72 -12.88 0.33 -18.43
N ILE A 73 -12.09 0.00 -17.40
CA ILE A 73 -11.49 0.98 -16.50
C ILE A 73 -10.44 1.81 -17.22
N LEU A 74 -9.56 1.19 -17.99
CA LEU A 74 -8.53 1.89 -18.77
C LEU A 74 -9.17 2.87 -19.77
N LYS A 75 -10.23 2.46 -20.46
CA LYS A 75 -11.00 3.36 -21.35
C LYS A 75 -11.58 4.56 -20.59
N ARG A 76 -12.14 4.35 -19.39
CA ARG A 76 -12.67 5.43 -18.53
C ARG A 76 -11.58 6.38 -18.03
N LEU A 77 -10.35 5.89 -17.89
CA LEU A 77 -9.16 6.69 -17.54
C LEU A 77 -8.56 7.41 -18.76
N ASN A 78 -9.26 7.42 -19.90
CA ASN A 78 -8.86 8.09 -21.13
C ASN A 78 -7.56 7.52 -21.73
N PHE A 79 -7.32 6.22 -21.54
CA PHE A 79 -6.23 5.52 -22.21
C PHE A 79 -6.59 5.26 -23.68
N ASP A 80 -5.62 5.49 -24.57
CA ASP A 80 -5.78 5.20 -25.99
C ASP A 80 -5.81 3.67 -26.22
N GLU A 81 -6.88 3.18 -26.84
CA GLU A 81 -7.06 1.76 -27.15
C GLU A 81 -5.94 1.20 -28.04
N SER A 82 -5.35 2.04 -28.91
CA SER A 82 -4.22 1.64 -29.77
C SER A 82 -2.94 1.32 -28.98
N LYS A 83 -2.86 1.79 -27.73
CA LYS A 83 -1.75 1.55 -26.81
C LYS A 83 -2.01 0.41 -25.84
N LEU A 84 -3.22 -0.17 -25.86
CA LEU A 84 -3.59 -1.29 -25.00
C LEU A 84 -3.33 -2.62 -25.70
N ARG A 85 -2.57 -3.50 -25.04
CA ARG A 85 -2.24 -4.83 -25.57
C ARG A 85 -2.90 -5.92 -24.73
N PRO A 86 -3.77 -6.74 -25.32
CA PRO A 86 -4.38 -7.86 -24.62
C PRO A 86 -3.37 -9.01 -24.47
N TYR A 87 -3.33 -9.60 -23.30
CA TYR A 87 -2.55 -10.80 -22.98
C TYR A 87 -3.47 -11.85 -22.36
N THR A 88 -3.23 -13.12 -22.64
CA THR A 88 -4.13 -14.20 -22.18
C THR A 88 -3.53 -14.95 -21.01
N THR A 89 -2.21 -15.10 -20.98
CA THR A 89 -1.51 -15.83 -19.92
C THR A 89 -0.59 -14.92 -19.15
N VAL A 90 -0.37 -15.26 -17.88
CA VAL A 90 0.54 -14.54 -16.99
C VAL A 90 2.00 -14.69 -17.46
N GLU A 91 2.30 -15.80 -18.12
CA GLU A 91 3.58 -16.09 -18.77
C GLU A 91 3.90 -15.09 -19.89
N ASP A 92 2.88 -14.54 -20.57
CA ASP A 92 3.07 -13.53 -21.61
C ASP A 92 3.52 -12.18 -21.04
N TYR A 93 3.29 -11.91 -19.75
CA TYR A 93 3.63 -10.64 -19.11
C TYR A 93 5.14 -10.47 -19.03
N VAL A 94 5.88 -11.55 -18.73
CA VAL A 94 7.34 -11.53 -18.57
C VAL A 94 8.04 -11.03 -19.83
N PRO A 95 7.89 -11.65 -21.03
CA PRO A 95 8.57 -11.19 -22.23
C PRO A 95 8.06 -9.82 -22.68
N ALA A 96 6.80 -9.47 -22.41
CA ALA A 96 6.23 -8.18 -22.75
C ALA A 96 6.85 -7.04 -21.92
N LEU A 97 6.95 -7.22 -20.60
CA LEU A 97 7.58 -6.28 -19.68
C LEU A 97 9.09 -6.21 -19.89
N ALA A 98 9.75 -7.34 -20.14
CA ALA A 98 11.19 -7.39 -20.39
C ALA A 98 11.60 -6.65 -21.68
N LYS A 99 10.78 -6.71 -22.74
CA LYS A 99 11.02 -5.92 -23.96
C LYS A 99 10.86 -4.43 -23.70
N GLY A 100 9.93 -4.04 -22.84
CA GLY A 100 9.56 -2.65 -22.64
C GLY A 100 8.80 -2.06 -23.83
N SER A 101 8.08 -0.97 -23.60
CA SER A 101 7.21 -0.34 -24.60
C SER A 101 7.97 0.14 -25.86
N LYS A 102 9.21 0.64 -25.71
CA LYS A 102 10.04 1.09 -26.85
C LYS A 102 10.44 -0.01 -27.82
N ASN A 103 10.55 -1.26 -27.35
CA ASN A 103 10.96 -2.40 -28.19
C ASN A 103 9.77 -3.30 -28.58
N GLY A 104 8.57 -2.73 -28.64
CA GLY A 104 7.35 -3.46 -29.02
C GLY A 104 6.82 -4.39 -27.93
N GLY A 105 7.25 -4.22 -26.69
CA GLY A 105 6.64 -4.81 -25.48
C GLY A 105 5.64 -3.85 -24.84
N VAL A 106 5.59 -3.85 -23.50
CA VAL A 106 4.77 -2.94 -22.70
C VAL A 106 5.58 -2.33 -21.56
N ALA A 107 5.22 -1.12 -21.14
CA ALA A 107 5.84 -0.45 -19.99
C ALA A 107 5.25 -0.93 -18.66
N ALA A 108 3.98 -1.35 -18.66
CA ALA A 108 3.28 -1.84 -17.48
C ALA A 108 2.20 -2.85 -17.88
N VAL A 109 1.80 -3.70 -16.95
CA VAL A 109 0.62 -4.57 -17.07
C VAL A 109 -0.36 -4.21 -15.97
N VAL A 110 -1.62 -4.00 -16.33
CA VAL A 110 -2.71 -3.75 -15.39
C VAL A 110 -3.59 -4.99 -15.34
N ASP A 111 -3.71 -5.55 -14.15
CA ASP A 111 -4.50 -6.74 -13.88
C ASP A 111 -4.99 -6.70 -12.43
N GLU A 112 -5.80 -7.67 -12.04
CA GLU A 112 -6.32 -7.78 -10.69
C GLU A 112 -5.20 -8.08 -9.69
N THR A 113 -5.28 -7.46 -8.51
CA THR A 113 -4.29 -7.63 -7.43
C THR A 113 -3.98 -9.09 -7.06
N PRO A 114 -4.94 -10.02 -6.92
CA PRO A 114 -4.61 -11.42 -6.62
C PRO A 114 -3.73 -12.07 -7.71
N TYR A 115 -4.00 -11.81 -9.00
CA TYR A 115 -3.18 -12.33 -10.09
C TYR A 115 -1.78 -11.71 -10.13
N LEU A 116 -1.67 -10.39 -9.92
CA LEU A 116 -0.36 -9.73 -9.84
C LEU A 116 0.46 -10.19 -8.64
N LYS A 117 -0.17 -10.46 -7.50
CA LYS A 117 0.51 -11.06 -6.33
C LYS A 117 1.03 -12.46 -6.63
N LEU A 118 0.22 -13.30 -7.28
CA LEU A 118 0.65 -14.63 -7.70
C LEU A 118 1.80 -14.56 -8.72
N PHE A 119 1.71 -13.64 -9.67
CA PHE A 119 2.78 -13.36 -10.63
C PHE A 119 4.10 -12.99 -9.94
N LEU A 120 4.07 -12.03 -9.00
CA LEU A 120 5.27 -11.64 -8.26
C LEU A 120 5.84 -12.78 -7.39
N ALA A 121 4.96 -13.62 -6.82
CA ALA A 121 5.39 -14.79 -6.06
C ALA A 121 6.06 -15.84 -6.97
N LYS A 122 5.62 -15.96 -8.23
CA LYS A 122 6.22 -16.85 -9.24
C LYS A 122 7.51 -16.28 -9.82
N TYR A 123 7.59 -14.96 -9.98
CA TYR A 123 8.70 -14.24 -10.59
C TYR A 123 9.29 -13.23 -9.58
N CYS A 124 10.06 -13.73 -8.62
CA CYS A 124 10.59 -12.96 -7.50
C CYS A 124 11.62 -11.86 -7.87
N GLN A 125 12.11 -11.81 -9.11
CA GLN A 125 13.17 -10.89 -9.52
C GLN A 125 12.78 -10.12 -10.77
N GLY A 126 12.99 -8.80 -10.75
CA GLY A 126 12.84 -7.92 -11.91
C GLY A 126 11.47 -7.27 -12.10
N PHE A 127 10.47 -7.61 -11.26
CA PHE A 127 9.13 -7.06 -11.35
C PHE A 127 8.67 -6.47 -10.01
N ALA A 128 7.87 -5.41 -10.08
CA ALA A 128 7.26 -4.79 -8.92
C ALA A 128 5.86 -4.29 -9.30
N MET A 129 4.92 -4.38 -8.36
CA MET A 129 3.65 -3.65 -8.48
C MET A 129 3.91 -2.18 -8.15
N ILE A 130 3.56 -1.30 -9.08
CA ILE A 130 3.72 0.15 -8.97
C ILE A 130 2.40 0.86 -9.24
N GLY A 131 2.25 2.07 -8.69
CA GLY A 131 1.07 2.91 -8.90
C GLY A 131 -0.04 2.73 -7.85
N PRO A 132 -1.08 3.58 -7.90
CA PRO A 132 -2.22 3.45 -7.01
C PRO A 132 -2.98 2.15 -7.29
N ILE A 133 -3.27 1.40 -6.23
CA ILE A 133 -4.16 0.23 -6.33
C ILE A 133 -5.59 0.76 -6.41
N TYR A 134 -6.15 0.78 -7.63
CA TYR A 134 -7.54 1.17 -7.85
C TYR A 134 -8.46 0.16 -7.15
N LYS A 135 -9.16 0.62 -6.10
CA LYS A 135 -10.17 -0.19 -5.43
C LYS A 135 -11.35 -0.39 -6.37
N THR A 136 -11.41 -1.55 -6.99
CA THR A 136 -12.59 -2.03 -7.72
C THR A 136 -13.43 -2.87 -6.77
N GLY A 137 -14.74 -2.97 -7.02
CA GLY A 137 -15.63 -3.82 -6.22
C GLY A 137 -15.00 -5.21 -6.09
N GLY A 138 -14.76 -5.64 -4.84
CA GLY A 138 -14.05 -6.88 -4.57
C GLY A 138 -14.80 -8.10 -5.09
N PHE A 139 -14.10 -9.22 -5.19
CA PHE A 139 -14.73 -10.51 -5.43
C PHE A 139 -15.74 -10.81 -4.32
N GLY A 140 -17.03 -10.82 -4.66
CA GLY A 140 -18.07 -11.40 -3.84
C GLY A 140 -18.14 -12.89 -4.16
N PHE A 141 -17.81 -13.74 -3.19
CA PHE A 141 -18.14 -15.16 -3.21
C PHE A 141 -19.32 -15.39 -2.27
#